data_AF-A0A8S2TE46-F1
#
_entry.id   AF-A0A8S2TE46-F1
#
_cell.length_a   1.000
_cell.length_b   1.000
_cell.length_c   1.000
_cell.angle_alpha   90.00
_cell.angle_beta   90.00
_cell.angle_gamma   90.00
#
_symmetry.space_group_name_H-M   'P 1'
#
loop_
_entity.id
_entity.type
_entity.pdbx_description
1 polymer ?
#
loop_
_entity_poly.entity_id
_entity_poly.type
_entity_poly.pdbx_seq_one_letter_code
_entity_poly.pdbx_strand_id
1 'polypeptide(L)'
;GRLRSLWKNDNEPTADYFERLKALMSEIEPQTSTDYIKRKFLQKLRKDIRDKMSLGLTSSLSDLVQNAIEIESSIIQQKIDDKLRDVHKDNNINKQTSATVNNLYN
;
A
#
# COMPACT_ATOMS: atom_id res chain seq x y z
N GLY A 1 13.80 11.10 -16.61
CA GLY A 1 14.66 10.00 -17.07
C GLY A 1 13.98 8.67 -16.84
N ARG A 2 14.00 7.75 -17.81
CA ARG A 2 13.30 6.44 -17.83
C ARG A 2 13.44 5.61 -16.55
N LEU A 3 14.57 5.73 -15.85
CA LEU A 3 14.80 5.04 -14.56
C LEU A 3 13.87 5.50 -13.43
N ARG A 4 13.36 6.74 -13.46
CA ARG A 4 12.35 7.22 -12.50
C ARG A 4 11.01 6.53 -12.70
N SER A 5 10.69 6.17 -13.93
CA SER A 5 9.49 5.40 -14.24
C SER A 5 9.53 4.00 -13.65
N LEU A 6 10.67 3.45 -13.22
CA LEU A 6 10.70 2.13 -12.59
C LEU A 6 10.17 2.10 -11.16
N TRP A 7 10.01 3.27 -10.52
CA TRP A 7 9.48 3.38 -9.17
C TRP A 7 7.96 3.28 -9.17
N LYS A 8 7.42 2.67 -8.12
CA LYS A 8 5.98 2.71 -7.83
C LYS A 8 5.61 4.13 -7.41
N ASN A 9 4.56 4.68 -8.02
CA ASN A 9 4.02 5.96 -7.57
C ASN A 9 3.21 5.76 -6.27
N ASP A 10 3.13 6.79 -5.42
CA ASP A 10 2.46 6.65 -4.12
C ASP A 10 0.99 6.24 -4.22
N ASN A 11 0.31 6.69 -5.28
CA ASN A 11 -1.11 6.45 -5.54
C ASN A 11 -1.37 5.30 -6.55
N GLU A 12 -0.32 4.66 -7.04
CA GLU A 12 -0.46 3.58 -8.00
C GLU A 12 -0.64 2.24 -7.26
N PRO A 13 -1.66 1.42 -7.61
CA PRO A 13 -1.81 0.07 -7.07
C PRO A 13 -0.61 -0.84 -7.38
N THR A 14 -0.29 -1.76 -6.47
CA THR A 14 0.85 -2.68 -6.62
C THR A 14 0.74 -3.58 -7.84
N ALA A 15 -0.47 -4.02 -8.18
CA ALA A 15 -0.73 -4.83 -9.37
C ALA A 15 -0.40 -4.05 -10.65
N ASP A 16 -0.93 -2.84 -10.80
CA ASP A 16 -0.70 -1.97 -11.96
C ASP A 16 0.79 -1.61 -12.10
N TYR A 17 1.43 -1.30 -10.96
CA TYR A 17 2.86 -1.08 -10.90
C TYR A 17 3.65 -2.28 -11.44
N PHE A 18 3.29 -3.50 -11.04
CA PHE A 18 4.00 -4.71 -11.46
C PHE A 18 3.85 -4.96 -12.97
N GLU A 19 2.65 -4.82 -13.52
CA GLU A 19 2.42 -4.95 -14.97
C GLU A 19 3.22 -3.93 -15.76
N ARG A 20 3.23 -2.67 -15.30
CA ARG A 20 4.02 -1.61 -15.91
C ARG A 20 5.52 -1.86 -15.80
N LEU A 21 6.00 -2.36 -14.66
CA LEU A 21 7.40 -2.73 -14.47
C LEU A 21 7.79 -3.84 -15.46
N LYS A 22 6.97 -4.87 -15.59
CA LYS A 22 7.21 -6.01 -16.48
C LYS A 22 7.27 -5.57 -17.95
N ALA A 23 6.34 -4.71 -18.39
CA ALA A 23 6.35 -4.14 -19.73
C ALA A 23 7.63 -3.34 -19.99
N LEU A 24 8.00 -2.44 -19.07
CA LEU A 24 9.23 -1.64 -19.20
C LEU A 24 10.50 -2.49 -19.20
N MET A 25 10.56 -3.56 -18.40
CA MET A 25 11.70 -4.48 -18.40
C MET A 25 11.78 -5.26 -19.72
N SER A 26 10.65 -5.72 -20.25
CA SER A 26 10.60 -6.39 -21.55
C SER A 26 11.04 -5.48 -22.71
N GLU A 27 10.74 -4.18 -22.64
CA GLU A 27 11.18 -3.18 -23.63
C GLU A 27 12.67 -2.85 -23.54
N ILE A 28 13.21 -2.78 -22.32
CA ILE A 28 14.62 -2.42 -22.10
C ILE A 28 15.54 -3.62 -22.36
N GLU A 29 15.15 -4.80 -21.90
CA GLU A 29 15.96 -6.01 -21.96
C GLU A 29 15.06 -7.26 -22.06
N PRO A 30 14.73 -7.72 -23.29
CA PRO A 30 13.80 -8.83 -23.51
C PRO A 30 14.23 -10.17 -22.89
N GLN A 31 15.53 -10.33 -22.61
CA GLN A 31 16.14 -11.53 -22.03
C GLN A 31 16.29 -11.44 -20.50
N THR A 32 15.53 -10.55 -19.85
CA THR A 32 15.62 -10.34 -18.40
C THR A 32 15.23 -11.59 -17.62
N SER A 33 16.13 -12.05 -16.74
CA SER A 33 15.83 -13.17 -15.83
C SER A 33 14.75 -12.80 -14.80
N THR A 34 13.94 -13.78 -14.40
CA THR A 34 12.93 -13.62 -13.34
C THR A 34 13.53 -13.07 -12.04
N ASP A 35 14.74 -13.48 -11.66
CA ASP A 35 15.41 -13.00 -10.45
C ASP A 35 15.85 -11.53 -10.55
N TYR A 36 16.14 -11.05 -11.75
CA TYR A 36 16.35 -9.62 -11.96
C TYR A 36 15.05 -8.84 -11.79
N ILE A 37 13.93 -9.35 -12.34
CA ILE A 37 12.61 -8.73 -12.16
C ILE A 37 12.24 -8.68 -10.67
N LYS A 38 12.44 -9.78 -9.92
CA LYS A 38 12.24 -9.81 -8.46
C LYS A 38 13.02 -8.71 -7.76
N ARG A 39 14.32 -8.60 -8.06
CA ARG A 39 15.19 -7.57 -7.45
C ARG A 39 14.72 -6.17 -7.77
N LYS A 40 14.31 -5.89 -9.01
CA LYS A 40 13.79 -4.57 -9.41
C LYS A 40 12.46 -4.26 -8.77
N PHE A 41 11.54 -5.21 -8.74
CA PHE A 41 10.25 -5.09 -8.06
C PHE A 41 10.46 -4.67 -6.61
N LEU A 42 11.25 -5.43 -5.83
CA LEU A 42 11.53 -5.11 -4.44
C LEU A 42 12.25 -3.77 -4.25
N GLN A 43 13.26 -3.48 -5.07
CA GLN A 43 14.04 -2.25 -4.97
C GLN A 43 13.17 -0.99 -5.19
N LYS A 44 12.17 -1.10 -6.07
CA LYS A 44 11.39 0.03 -6.57
C LYS A 44 9.96 0.08 -6.05
N LEU A 45 9.55 -0.90 -5.26
CA LEU A 45 8.32 -0.93 -4.49
C LEU A 45 8.27 0.23 -3.48
N ARG A 46 7.06 0.67 -3.15
CA ARG A 46 6.82 1.71 -2.12
C ARG A 46 7.36 1.23 -0.77
N LYS A 47 8.00 2.14 -0.05
CA LYS A 47 8.78 1.81 1.16
C LYS A 47 7.93 1.16 2.26
N ASP A 48 6.74 1.70 2.53
CA ASP A 48 5.81 1.19 3.55
C ASP A 48 5.31 -0.24 3.28
N ILE A 49 5.21 -0.65 2.02
CA ILE A 49 4.91 -2.02 1.63
C ILE A 49 6.16 -2.89 1.81
N ARG A 50 7.30 -2.45 1.26
CA ARG A 50 8.57 -3.18 1.30
C ARG A 50 9.03 -3.46 2.74
N ASP A 51 8.90 -2.49 3.64
CA ASP A 51 9.35 -2.62 5.03
C ASP A 51 8.52 -3.66 5.82
N LYS A 52 7.31 -4.00 5.34
CA LYS A 52 6.43 -5.04 5.91
C LYS A 52 6.62 -6.41 5.23
N MET A 53 7.38 -6.49 4.14
CA MET A 53 7.63 -7.77 3.47
C MET A 53 8.64 -8.61 4.25
N SER A 54 8.23 -9.81 4.63
CA SER A 54 9.16 -10.86 5.06
C SER A 54 9.90 -11.40 3.83
N LEU A 55 11.15 -10.97 3.63
CA LEU A 55 11.99 -11.41 2.52
C LEU A 55 12.45 -12.87 2.72
N GLY A 56 11.56 -13.81 2.41
CA GLY A 56 11.94 -15.22 2.24
C GLY A 56 12.81 -15.40 1.00
N LEU A 57 13.97 -16.03 1.15
CA LEU A 57 14.96 -16.23 0.07
C LEU A 57 14.47 -17.10 -1.10
N THR A 58 13.32 -17.78 -0.96
CA THR A 58 12.83 -18.80 -1.90
C THR A 58 11.49 -18.47 -2.58
N SER A 59 10.89 -17.31 -2.32
CA SER A 59 9.58 -16.96 -2.87
C SER A 59 9.61 -16.80 -4.40
N SER A 60 8.56 -17.30 -5.07
CA SER A 60 8.39 -17.07 -6.50
C SER A 60 8.07 -15.59 -6.78
N LEU A 61 8.19 -15.15 -8.05
CA LEU A 61 7.82 -13.77 -8.39
C LEU A 61 6.33 -13.51 -8.13
N SER A 62 5.48 -14.50 -8.40
CA SER A 62 4.05 -14.43 -8.13
C SER A 62 3.76 -14.24 -6.64
N ASP A 63 4.44 -15.01 -5.78
CA ASP A 63 4.24 -14.93 -4.33
C ASP A 63 4.67 -13.57 -3.79
N LEU A 64 5.77 -13.01 -4.31
CA LEU A 64 6.23 -11.68 -3.91
C LEU A 64 5.24 -10.59 -4.30
N VAL A 65 4.64 -10.67 -5.49
CA VAL A 65 3.62 -9.72 -5.95
C VAL A 65 2.34 -9.85 -5.13
N GLN A 66 1.88 -11.08 -4.91
CA GLN A 66 0.67 -11.36 -4.13
C GLN A 66 0.80 -10.86 -2.69
N ASN A 67 1.92 -11.15 -2.03
CA ASN A 67 2.20 -10.66 -0.68
C ASN A 67 2.24 -9.12 -0.62
N ALA A 68 2.84 -8.47 -1.62
CA ALA A 68 2.86 -7.00 -1.69
C ALA A 68 1.45 -6.40 -1.85
N ILE A 69 0.56 -7.05 -2.62
CA ILE A 69 -0.85 -6.66 -2.78
C ILE A 69 -1.63 -6.82 -1.45
N GLU A 70 -1.38 -7.91 -0.72
CA GLU A 70 -2.01 -8.16 0.59
C GLU A 70 -1.57 -7.12 1.63
N ILE A 71 -0.28 -6.80 1.67
CA ILE A 71 0.27 -5.74 2.52
C ILE A 71 -0.35 -4.38 2.17
N GLU A 72 -0.44 -4.04 0.87
CA GLU A 72 -1.08 -2.80 0.44
C GLU A 72 -2.54 -2.72 0.87
N SER A 73 -3.28 -3.81 0.69
CA SER A 73 -4.68 -3.91 1.12
C SER A 73 -4.83 -3.72 2.63
N SER A 74 -3.93 -4.33 3.42
CA SER A 74 -3.89 -4.16 4.89
C SER A 74 -3.62 -2.70 5.29
N ILE A 75 -2.68 -2.02 4.62
CA ILE A 75 -2.38 -0.60 4.88
C ILE A 75 -3.59 0.28 4.56
N ILE A 76 -4.29 0.01 3.45
CA ILE A 76 -5.48 0.77 3.06
C ILE A 76 -6.60 0.55 4.07
N GLN A 77 -6.85 -0.69 4.48
CA GLN A 77 -7.87 -1.01 5.47
C GLN A 77 -7.57 -0.33 6.80
N GLN A 78 -6.33 -0.38 7.28
CA GLN A 78 -5.92 0.30 8.51
C GLN A 78 -6.20 1.81 8.45
N LYS A 79 -5.90 2.47 7.32
CA LYS A 79 -6.20 3.90 7.13
C LYS A 79 -7.70 4.20 7.13
N ILE A 80 -8.53 3.28 6.63
CA ILE A 80 -9.99 3.40 6.67
C ILE A 80 -10.50 3.26 8.11
N ASP A 81 -10.02 2.23 8.82
CA ASP A 81 -10.42 1.95 10.20
C ASP A 81 -10.02 3.10 11.15
N ASP A 82 -8.83 3.66 10.98
CA ASP A 82 -8.36 4.82 11.75
C ASP A 82 -9.27 6.04 11.53
N LYS A 83 -9.64 6.32 10.26
CA LYS A 83 -10.57 7.40 9.93
C LYS A 83 -11.96 7.19 10.53
N LEU A 84 -12.49 5.97 10.48
CA LEU A 84 -13.78 5.64 11.08
C LEU A 84 -13.75 5.82 12.60
N ARG A 85 -12.66 5.40 13.25
CA ARG A 85 -12.47 5.56 14.69
C ARG A 85 -12.49 7.03 15.11
N ASP A 86 -11.85 7.90 14.36
CA ASP A 86 -11.81 9.33 14.69
C ASP A 86 -13.18 10.00 14.49
N VAL A 87 -13.92 9.65 13.43
CA VAL A 87 -15.32 10.09 13.25
C VAL A 87 -16.22 9.63 14.40
N HIS A 88 -16.03 8.41 14.92
CA HIS A 88 -16.80 7.93 16.06
C HIS A 88 -16.47 8.66 17.37
N LYS A 89 -15.21 9.06 17.59
CA LYS A 89 -14.83 9.88 18.75
C LYS A 89 -15.51 11.25 18.69
N ASP A 90 -15.45 11.92 17.53
CA ASP A 90 -16.03 13.26 17.35
C ASP A 90 -17.55 13.25 17.54
N ASN A 91 -18.23 12.21 17.03
CA ASN A 91 -19.66 12.05 17.24
C ASN A 91 -20.05 11.74 18.69
N ASN A 92 -19.21 11.04 19.44
CA ASN A 92 -19.49 10.72 20.84
C ASN A 92 -19.29 11.96 21.75
N ILE A 93 -18.26 12.77 21.44
CA ILE A 93 -18.04 14.07 22.10
C ILE A 93 -19.24 15.01 21.87
N ASN A 94 -19.74 15.10 20.64
CA ASN A 94 -20.89 15.96 20.31
C ASN A 94 -22.21 15.52 20.97
N LYS A 95 -22.39 14.21 21.24
CA LYS A 95 -23.57 13.70 21.96
C LYS A 95 -23.51 14.01 23.45
N GLN A 96 -22.33 13.93 24.07
CA GLN A 96 -22.16 14.29 25.49
C GLN A 96 -22.35 15.78 25.73
N THR A 97 -21.79 16.65 24.88
CA THR A 97 -22.01 18.10 25.03
C THR A 97 -23.48 18.48 24.86
N SER A 98 -24.19 17.87 23.92
CA SER A 98 -25.64 18.10 23.72
C SER A 98 -26.49 17.64 24.91
N ALA A 99 -26.13 16.52 25.54
CA ALA A 99 -26.81 16.02 26.74
C ALA A 99 -26.55 16.88 27.98
N THR A 100 -25.32 17.41 28.13
CA THR A 100 -25.00 18.31 29.25
C THR A 100 -25.71 19.67 29.12
N VAL A 101 -25.83 20.22 27.91
CA VAL A 101 -26.50 21.51 27.69
C VAL A 101 -28.02 21.42 27.96
N ASN A 102 -28.68 20.31 27.60
CA ASN A 102 -30.13 20.14 27.84
C ASN A 102 -30.49 19.97 29.34
N ASN A 103 -29.54 19.60 30.19
CA ASN A 103 -29.75 19.49 31.64
C ASN A 103 -29.42 20.78 32.42
N LEU A 104 -28.89 21.81 31.75
CA LEU A 104 -28.57 23.11 32.37
C LEU A 104 -29.72 24.14 32.26
N TYR A 105 -30.79 23.81 31.53
CA TYR A 105 -31.95 24.69 31.29
C TYR A 105 -33.29 24.08 31.75
N ASN A 106 -33.28 23.02 32.56
CA ASN A 106 -34.46 22.48 33.24
C ASN A 106 -34.34 22.65 34.75
#